data_AF-E5KXR6-F1
#
_entry.id   AF-E5KXR6-F1
#
_cell.length_a   1.000
_cell.length_b   1.000
_cell.length_c   1.000
_cell.angle_alpha   90.00
_cell.angle_beta   90.00
_cell.angle_gamma   90.00
#
_symmetry.space_group_name_H-M   'P 1'
#
loop_
_entity.id
_entity.type
_entity.pdbx_description
1 polymer ?
#
loop_
_entity_poly.entity_id
_entity_poly.type
_entity_poly.pdbx_seq_one_letter_code
_entity_poly.pdbx_strand_id
1 'polypeptide(L)'
;MDNSTQESHLRSDNNSVTYDSPHPLYAMAFSSNPNPQHHQRIAVGSFIEEYTNRVDILSFNPDTLSIKPQPSLSFDHPYPPTKLMFHPATHSSLQKTSSDLLATSGDYLRLWEVRENSVEALSLFNNSKTSEFCAPLTSFDWNEIEPKRIGTSSIDTTCTIWDIERGVVETQLIAHDKEVYDIAWGESRVFASVSADGSVRIFDLRDKEHSTI
;
A
#
# COMPACT_ATOMS: atom_id res chain seq x y z
N MET A 1 -5.41 -52.83 30.12
CA MET A 1 -4.91 -52.29 28.83
C MET A 1 -5.17 -50.81 28.91
N ASP A 2 -4.21 -50.11 29.50
CA ASP A 2 -4.28 -48.70 29.83
C ASP A 2 -3.93 -47.90 28.58
N ASN A 3 -4.92 -47.20 28.02
CA ASN A 3 -4.67 -46.23 26.97
C ASN A 3 -4.46 -44.87 27.63
N SER A 4 -3.18 -44.58 27.91
CA SER A 4 -2.70 -43.26 28.26
C SER A 4 -2.84 -42.34 27.05
N THR A 5 -3.82 -41.44 27.08
CA THR A 5 -3.86 -40.28 26.19
C THR A 5 -2.64 -39.43 26.51
N GLN A 6 -1.68 -39.41 25.59
CA GLN A 6 -0.62 -38.41 25.55
C GLN A 6 -1.28 -37.03 25.47
N GLU A 7 -1.34 -36.33 26.61
CA GLU A 7 -1.50 -34.88 26.61
C GLU A 7 -0.33 -34.30 25.82
N SER A 8 -0.61 -33.83 24.60
CA SER A 8 0.32 -33.04 23.83
C SER A 8 0.56 -31.74 24.60
N HIS A 9 1.66 -31.70 25.35
CA HIS A 9 2.25 -30.46 25.86
C HIS A 9 2.68 -29.57 24.68
N LEU A 10 1.70 -28.90 24.06
CA LEU A 10 1.97 -27.69 23.28
C LEU A 10 2.41 -26.64 24.29
N ARG A 11 3.72 -26.48 24.44
CA ARG A 11 4.32 -25.36 25.15
C ARG A 11 3.71 -24.08 24.59
N SER A 12 3.19 -23.23 25.46
CA SER A 12 2.75 -21.88 25.11
C SER A 12 3.97 -20.99 24.86
N ASP A 13 4.67 -21.26 23.77
CA ASP A 13 5.61 -20.31 23.17
C ASP A 13 4.78 -19.30 22.38
N ASN A 14 4.04 -18.45 23.09
CA ASN A 14 3.17 -17.42 22.47
C ASN A 14 4.04 -16.32 21.85
N ASN A 15 4.57 -16.58 20.64
CA ASN A 15 5.22 -15.60 19.79
C ASN A 15 4.21 -14.87 18.88
N SER A 16 2.96 -14.77 19.32
CA SER A 16 1.87 -14.10 18.60
C SER A 16 1.40 -12.89 19.38
N VAL A 17 1.06 -11.83 18.64
CA VAL A 17 0.52 -10.58 19.19
C VAL A 17 -0.82 -10.34 18.53
N THR A 18 -1.83 -10.10 19.34
CA THR A 18 -3.20 -9.81 18.87
C THR A 18 -3.50 -8.32 19.08
N TYR A 19 -4.09 -7.71 18.07
CA TYR A 19 -4.65 -6.36 18.14
C TYR A 19 -6.09 -6.41 17.63
N ASP A 20 -7.03 -5.99 18.47
CA ASP A 20 -8.44 -5.87 18.10
C ASP A 20 -8.71 -4.47 17.54
N SER A 21 -8.92 -4.39 16.23
CA SER A 21 -9.28 -3.15 15.55
C SER A 21 -10.73 -2.75 15.84
N PRO A 22 -11.04 -1.45 16.00
CA PRO A 22 -12.42 -0.97 16.14
C PRO A 22 -13.32 -1.26 14.93
N HIS A 23 -12.72 -1.43 13.75
CA HIS A 23 -13.41 -1.71 12.49
C HIS A 23 -12.75 -2.90 11.77
N PRO A 24 -13.49 -3.64 10.93
CA PRO A 24 -12.89 -4.63 10.05
C PRO A 24 -11.75 -4.03 9.23
N LEU A 25 -10.68 -4.78 8.99
CA LEU A 25 -9.52 -4.32 8.23
C LEU A 25 -9.65 -4.73 6.76
N TYR A 26 -9.36 -3.80 5.86
CA TYR A 26 -9.37 -4.02 4.41
C TYR A 26 -7.96 -4.13 3.83
N ALA A 27 -7.03 -3.29 4.30
CA ALA A 27 -5.65 -3.25 3.86
C ALA A 27 -4.70 -3.03 5.03
N MET A 28 -3.45 -3.44 4.86
CA MET A 28 -2.40 -3.22 5.86
C MET A 28 -1.02 -3.07 5.21
N ALA A 29 -0.11 -2.37 5.90
CA ALA A 29 1.27 -2.21 5.46
C ALA A 29 2.23 -2.13 6.65
N PHE A 30 3.44 -2.67 6.50
CA PHE A 30 4.52 -2.52 7.46
C PHE A 30 5.49 -1.42 7.01
N SER A 31 5.93 -0.57 7.92
CA SER A 31 6.99 0.39 7.64
C SER A 31 8.34 -0.33 7.56
N SER A 32 9.13 -0.03 6.54
CA SER A 32 10.47 -0.59 6.33
C SER A 32 11.59 0.33 6.84
N ASN A 33 11.29 1.27 7.75
CA ASN A 33 12.27 2.19 8.30
C ASN A 33 13.33 1.43 9.13
N PRO A 34 14.61 1.45 8.74
CA PRO A 34 15.65 0.67 9.41
C PRO A 34 16.16 1.34 10.70
N ASN A 35 15.69 2.55 11.04
CA ASN A 35 16.16 3.27 12.22
C ASN A 35 15.73 2.54 13.51
N PRO A 36 16.67 1.98 14.30
CA PRO A 36 16.34 1.22 15.51
C PRO A 36 15.72 2.08 16.62
N GLN A 37 15.78 3.41 16.54
CA GLN A 37 15.08 4.30 17.47
C GLN A 37 13.62 4.54 17.10
N HIS A 38 13.21 4.20 15.88
CA HIS A 38 11.81 4.27 15.46
C HIS A 38 11.13 2.93 15.74
N HIS A 39 9.98 2.99 16.42
CA HIS A 39 9.11 1.84 16.52
C HIS A 39 8.65 1.42 15.12
N GLN A 40 8.62 0.11 14.86
CA GLN A 40 8.05 -0.40 13.63
C GLN A 40 6.58 0.00 13.56
N ARG A 41 6.17 0.59 12.45
CA ARG A 41 4.80 1.04 12.24
C ARG A 41 4.05 0.04 11.38
N ILE A 42 2.77 -0.13 11.70
CA ILE A 42 1.82 -0.89 10.92
C ILE A 42 0.69 0.07 10.56
N ALA A 43 0.50 0.34 9.28
CA ALA A 43 -0.69 1.04 8.80
C ALA A 43 -1.80 0.02 8.60
N VAL A 44 -3.00 0.31 9.08
CA VAL A 44 -4.20 -0.50 8.85
C VAL A 44 -5.32 0.38 8.34
N GLY A 45 -6.03 -0.10 7.32
CA GLY A 45 -7.14 0.61 6.69
C GLY A 45 -8.45 -0.10 6.99
N SER A 46 -9.48 0.66 7.37
CA SER A 46 -10.79 0.09 7.69
C SER A 46 -11.55 -0.38 6.45
N PHE A 47 -12.49 -1.30 6.66
CA PHE A 47 -13.62 -1.53 5.78
C PHE A 47 -14.89 -1.02 6.49
N ILE A 48 -15.37 0.12 6.05
CA ILE A 48 -16.61 0.76 6.47
C ILE A 48 -17.43 0.96 5.20
N GLU A 49 -18.67 0.49 5.18
CA GLU A 49 -19.53 0.52 3.97
C GLU A 49 -19.94 1.95 3.60
N GLU A 50 -19.84 2.89 4.54
CA GLU A 50 -19.99 4.32 4.31
C GLU A 50 -18.76 4.96 3.63
N TYR A 51 -18.95 6.20 3.14
CA TYR A 51 -17.91 6.96 2.44
C TYR A 51 -16.65 7.21 3.30
N THR A 52 -16.82 7.50 4.59
CA THR A 52 -15.71 7.89 5.46
C THR A 52 -15.09 6.67 6.12
N ASN A 53 -14.02 6.17 5.51
CA ASN A 53 -13.15 5.16 6.09
C ASN A 53 -12.01 5.80 6.88
N ARG A 54 -11.15 4.98 7.49
CA ARG A 54 -10.07 5.43 8.34
C ARG A 54 -8.79 4.64 8.07
N VAL A 55 -7.66 5.31 8.20
CA VAL A 55 -6.35 4.65 8.27
C VAL A 55 -5.73 4.98 9.62
N ASP A 56 -5.33 3.92 10.33
CA ASP A 56 -4.71 3.97 11.64
C ASP A 56 -3.26 3.52 11.57
N ILE A 57 -2.35 4.25 12.21
CA ILE A 57 -0.97 3.82 12.40
C ILE A 57 -0.82 3.23 13.80
N LEU A 58 -0.35 1.98 13.83
CA LEU A 58 -0.05 1.23 15.03
C LEU A 58 1.46 1.17 15.22
N SER A 59 1.94 1.26 16.45
CA SER A 59 3.34 0.99 16.78
C SER A 59 3.48 -0.44 17.29
N PHE A 60 4.39 -1.20 16.68
CA PHE A 60 4.82 -2.50 17.15
C PHE A 60 6.16 -2.37 17.89
N ASN A 61 6.21 -2.89 19.11
CA ASN A 61 7.42 -2.98 19.90
C ASN A 61 7.87 -4.46 19.95
N PRO A 62 9.00 -4.82 19.30
CA PRO A 62 9.46 -6.20 19.22
C PRO A 62 9.96 -6.76 20.55
N ASP A 63 10.49 -5.92 21.45
CA ASP A 63 11.01 -6.37 22.75
C ASP A 63 9.89 -6.80 23.70
N THR A 64 8.75 -6.12 23.62
CA THR A 64 7.58 -6.38 24.47
C THR A 64 6.50 -7.18 23.77
N LEU A 65 6.69 -7.50 22.48
CA LEU A 65 5.67 -8.13 21.62
C LEU A 65 4.30 -7.45 21.78
N SER A 66 4.27 -6.13 21.67
CA SER A 66 3.05 -5.35 21.87
C SER A 66 2.74 -4.45 20.68
N ILE A 67 1.47 -4.39 20.32
CA ILE A 67 0.93 -3.44 19.34
C ILE A 67 0.14 -2.38 20.12
N LYS A 68 0.43 -1.10 19.84
CA LYS A 68 -0.28 0.03 20.43
C LYS A 68 -0.81 0.94 19.34
N PRO A 69 -2.12 1.28 19.34
CA PRO A 69 -2.63 2.30 18.44
C PRO A 69 -2.04 3.66 18.81
N GLN A 70 -1.80 4.51 17.81
CA GLN A 70 -1.37 5.89 18.00
C GLN A 70 -2.51 6.81 17.57
N PRO A 71 -3.38 7.28 18.49
CA PRO A 71 -4.57 8.05 18.12
C PRO A 71 -4.27 9.34 17.35
N SER A 72 -3.10 9.93 17.56
CA SER A 72 -2.60 11.10 16.83
C SER A 72 -2.16 10.78 15.39
N LEU A 73 -1.93 9.51 15.08
CA LEU A 73 -1.51 9.03 13.77
C LEU A 73 -2.66 8.29 13.09
N SER A 74 -3.78 8.99 12.96
CA SER A 74 -4.96 8.47 12.30
C SER A 74 -5.67 9.55 11.52
N PHE A 75 -6.26 9.17 10.38
CA PHE A 75 -6.88 10.09 9.45
C PHE A 75 -8.02 9.44 8.68
N ASP A 76 -8.95 10.27 8.22
CA ASP A 76 -10.06 9.85 7.38
C ASP A 76 -9.57 9.53 5.96
N HIS A 77 -10.12 8.48 5.38
CA HIS A 77 -9.86 8.04 4.02
C HIS A 77 -11.19 7.94 3.24
N PRO A 78 -11.32 8.61 2.08
CA PRO A 78 -12.46 8.40 1.20
C PRO A 78 -12.49 6.95 0.70
N TYR A 79 -13.57 6.23 0.99
CA TYR A 79 -13.77 4.82 0.68
C TYR A 79 -12.75 3.88 1.36
N PRO A 80 -13.03 2.57 1.45
CA PRO A 80 -12.06 1.60 1.95
C PRO A 80 -10.76 1.67 1.14
N PRO A 81 -9.59 1.80 1.77
CA PRO A 81 -8.32 1.88 1.06
C PRO A 81 -7.97 0.52 0.44
N THR A 82 -7.99 0.41 -0.88
CA THR A 82 -7.75 -0.85 -1.60
C THR A 82 -6.35 -1.40 -1.39
N LYS A 83 -5.37 -0.54 -1.10
CA LYS A 83 -4.02 -0.93 -0.72
C LYS A 83 -3.37 0.17 0.11
N LEU A 84 -2.44 -0.25 0.96
CA LEU A 84 -1.55 0.62 1.74
C LEU A 84 -0.12 0.12 1.51
N MET A 85 0.84 1.01 1.32
CA MET A 85 2.27 0.65 1.28
C MET A 85 3.11 1.83 1.75
N PHE A 86 4.02 1.58 2.68
CA PHE A 86 5.07 2.54 2.97
C PHE A 86 6.06 2.59 1.81
N HIS A 87 6.61 3.78 1.56
CA HIS A 87 7.67 3.97 0.59
C HIS A 87 8.84 3.02 0.93
N PRO A 88 9.34 2.22 -0.04
CA PRO A 88 10.45 1.31 0.19
C PRO A 88 11.67 2.14 0.57
N ALA A 89 12.13 2.03 1.82
CA ALA A 89 13.24 2.82 2.34
C ALA A 89 14.58 2.32 1.77
N THR A 90 14.83 2.51 0.48
CA THR A 90 16.06 2.07 -0.17
C THR A 90 17.11 3.18 -0.07
N HIS A 91 17.86 3.24 1.04
CA HIS A 91 19.11 4.01 1.18
C HIS A 91 19.12 5.42 0.56
N SER A 92 18.00 6.16 0.62
CA SER A 92 18.01 7.50 0.07
C SER A 92 18.75 8.40 1.07
N SER A 93 19.79 9.08 0.59
CA SER A 93 20.49 10.15 1.30
C SER A 93 19.58 11.34 1.69
N LEU A 94 18.28 11.22 1.40
CA LEU A 94 17.18 12.11 1.75
C LEU A 94 16.47 11.72 3.06
N GLN A 95 16.79 10.59 3.72
CA GLN A 95 16.37 10.30 5.11
C GLN A 95 17.11 11.19 6.14
N LYS A 96 17.09 12.50 5.90
CA LYS A 96 17.37 13.52 6.93
C LYS A 96 16.13 13.82 7.78
N THR A 97 14.97 13.27 7.43
CA THR A 97 13.70 13.46 8.14
C THR A 97 13.33 12.19 8.88
N SER A 98 12.85 12.34 10.11
CA SER A 98 12.31 11.26 10.96
C SER A 98 10.89 10.85 10.56
N SER A 99 10.52 11.05 9.29
CA SER A 99 9.18 10.80 8.76
C SER A 99 9.17 9.63 7.79
N ASP A 100 8.07 8.87 7.82
CA ASP A 100 7.79 7.85 6.82
C ASP A 100 6.84 8.40 5.76
N LEU A 101 7.00 7.96 4.53
CA LEU A 101 6.07 8.25 3.44
C LEU A 101 5.14 7.05 3.27
N LEU A 102 3.84 7.26 3.35
CA LEU A 102 2.80 6.25 3.16
C LEU A 102 2.02 6.57 1.89
N ALA A 103 1.83 5.57 1.04
CA ALA A 103 0.89 5.62 -0.08
C ALA A 103 -0.39 4.84 0.24
N THR A 104 -1.53 5.37 -0.21
CA THR A 104 -2.85 4.71 -0.11
C THR A 104 -3.58 4.80 -1.45
N SER A 105 -4.36 3.77 -1.77
CA SER A 105 -5.24 3.78 -2.95
C SER A 105 -6.71 3.60 -2.56
N GLY A 106 -7.59 4.11 -3.41
CA GLY A 106 -9.05 4.01 -3.29
C GLY A 106 -9.66 4.60 -4.56
N ASP A 107 -10.35 5.72 -4.46
CA ASP A 107 -10.71 6.58 -5.60
C ASP A 107 -9.48 7.22 -6.28
N TYR A 108 -8.46 7.59 -5.50
CA TYR A 108 -7.21 8.18 -5.98
C TYR A 108 -6.00 7.56 -5.28
N LEU A 109 -4.82 7.74 -5.88
CA LEU A 109 -3.55 7.50 -5.20
C LEU A 109 -3.23 8.73 -4.34
N ARG A 110 -2.98 8.52 -3.05
CA ARG A 110 -2.64 9.58 -2.09
C ARG A 110 -1.31 9.28 -1.42
N LEU A 111 -0.57 10.35 -1.13
CA LEU A 111 0.65 10.31 -0.34
C LEU A 111 0.47 11.05 0.97
N TRP A 112 0.99 10.47 2.04
CA TRP A 112 0.89 10.95 3.41
C TRP A 112 2.27 10.94 4.06
N GLU A 113 2.61 12.02 4.74
CA GLU A 113 3.79 12.05 5.61
C GLU A 113 3.38 11.63 7.01
N VAL A 114 3.97 10.53 7.50
CA VAL A 114 3.76 10.03 8.86
C VAL A 114 4.95 10.45 9.72
N ARG A 115 4.75 11.49 10.53
CA ARG A 115 5.73 11.98 11.51
C ARG A 115 5.57 11.24 12.83
N GLU A 116 6.33 11.62 13.85
CA GLU A 116 6.23 10.99 15.18
C GLU A 116 4.84 11.18 15.82
N ASN A 117 4.26 12.38 15.68
CA ASN A 117 3.02 12.77 16.37
C ASN A 117 1.93 13.33 15.44
N SER A 118 2.13 13.32 14.12
CA SER A 118 1.14 13.80 13.15
C SER A 118 1.21 13.02 11.84
N VAL A 119 0.09 13.01 11.13
CA VAL A 119 0.01 12.58 9.73
C VAL A 119 -0.48 13.75 8.89
N GLU A 120 0.23 14.05 7.81
CA GLU A 120 -0.06 15.16 6.91
C GLU A 120 -0.29 14.63 5.48
N ALA A 121 -1.39 15.06 4.84
CA ALA A 121 -1.63 14.77 3.43
C ALA A 121 -0.63 15.57 2.56
N LEU A 122 0.13 14.89 1.71
CA LEU A 122 1.14 15.51 0.85
C LEU A 122 0.63 15.74 -0.57
N SER A 123 0.03 14.73 -1.18
CA SER A 123 -0.33 14.76 -2.60
C SER A 123 -1.48 13.82 -2.91
N LEU A 124 -2.28 14.21 -3.90
CA LEU A 124 -3.35 13.42 -4.49
C LEU A 124 -3.10 13.35 -5.99
N PHE A 125 -3.04 12.14 -6.52
CA PHE A 125 -2.73 11.86 -7.91
C PHE A 125 -4.01 11.53 -8.67
N ASN A 126 -4.36 12.39 -9.62
CA ASN A 126 -5.54 12.26 -10.48
C ASN A 126 -5.12 12.37 -11.95
N ASN A 127 -5.56 11.43 -12.76
CA ASN A 127 -5.26 11.37 -14.20
C ASN A 127 -6.38 12.02 -15.05
N SER A 128 -7.56 12.22 -14.47
CA SER A 128 -8.68 12.88 -15.13
C SER A 128 -8.44 14.40 -15.22
N LYS A 129 -8.17 14.90 -16.43
CA LYS A 129 -8.05 16.34 -16.72
C LYS A 129 -9.41 17.06 -16.81
N THR A 130 -10.53 16.33 -16.86
CA THR A 130 -11.83 16.87 -17.28
C THR A 130 -13.04 16.39 -16.47
N SER A 131 -12.92 15.31 -15.70
CA SER A 131 -14.01 14.72 -14.92
C SER A 131 -13.72 14.80 -13.43
N GLU A 132 -14.74 15.18 -12.65
CA GLU A 132 -14.76 15.12 -11.17
C GLU A 132 -14.69 13.67 -10.65
N PHE A 133 -14.84 12.67 -11.52
CA PHE A 133 -14.83 11.25 -11.20
C PHE A 133 -13.77 10.50 -12.02
N CYS A 134 -12.88 9.81 -11.31
CA CYS A 134 -11.96 8.81 -11.88
C CYS A 134 -12.44 7.41 -11.47
N ALA A 135 -12.18 6.41 -12.31
CA ALA A 135 -12.43 5.02 -11.92
C ALA A 135 -11.55 4.66 -10.72
N PRO A 136 -12.07 3.92 -9.72
CA PRO A 136 -11.31 3.56 -8.54
C PRO A 136 -10.10 2.69 -8.89
N LEU A 137 -9.04 2.87 -8.09
CA LEU A 137 -7.82 2.09 -8.14
C LEU A 137 -8.01 0.78 -7.39
N THR A 138 -7.70 -0.32 -8.05
CA THR A 138 -7.80 -1.67 -7.49
C THR A 138 -6.56 -2.03 -6.69
N SER A 139 -5.39 -1.52 -7.08
CA SER A 139 -4.12 -1.75 -6.43
C SER A 139 -3.08 -0.71 -6.88
N PHE A 140 -1.91 -0.74 -6.25
CA PHE A 140 -0.71 -0.04 -6.69
C PHE A 140 0.55 -0.75 -6.20
N ASP A 141 1.69 -0.41 -6.76
CA ASP A 141 2.98 -0.88 -6.29
C ASP A 141 4.08 0.16 -6.47
N TRP A 142 5.03 0.16 -5.54
CA TRP A 142 6.23 1.01 -5.58
C TRP A 142 7.29 0.36 -6.46
N ASN A 143 7.97 1.15 -7.28
CA ASN A 143 9.17 0.65 -7.94
C ASN A 143 10.34 0.65 -6.94
N GLU A 144 10.74 -0.51 -6.43
CA GLU A 144 11.82 -0.59 -5.41
C GLU A 144 13.19 -0.10 -5.92
N ILE A 145 13.43 -0.12 -7.23
CA ILE A 145 14.69 0.30 -7.86
C ILE A 145 14.70 1.81 -8.14
N GLU A 146 13.56 2.37 -8.56
CA GLU A 146 13.34 3.80 -8.75
C GLU A 146 12.14 4.28 -7.90
N PRO A 147 12.28 4.45 -6.56
CA PRO A 147 11.16 4.69 -5.64
C PRO A 147 10.35 5.98 -5.86
N LYS A 148 10.80 6.85 -6.76
CA LYS A 148 10.00 7.98 -7.27
C LYS A 148 8.84 7.54 -8.17
N ARG A 149 8.77 6.26 -8.56
CA ARG A 149 7.72 5.71 -9.40
C ARG A 149 6.74 4.85 -8.62
N ILE A 150 5.46 5.08 -8.89
CA ILE A 150 4.36 4.21 -8.46
C ILE A 150 3.59 3.78 -9.70
N GLY A 151 3.24 2.50 -9.79
CA GLY A 151 2.29 1.99 -10.76
C GLY A 151 0.94 1.75 -10.08
N THR A 152 -0.16 2.17 -10.69
CA THR A 152 -1.54 1.95 -10.19
C THR A 152 -2.35 1.17 -11.21
N SER A 153 -3.18 0.24 -10.76
CA SER A 153 -4.18 -0.48 -11.58
C SER A 153 -5.59 0.00 -11.29
N SER A 154 -6.49 -0.07 -12.27
CA SER A 154 -7.88 0.38 -12.12
C SER A 154 -8.88 -0.55 -12.80
N ILE A 155 -10.14 -0.42 -12.39
CA ILE A 155 -11.27 -1.06 -13.06
C ILE A 155 -11.53 -0.49 -14.46
N ASP A 156 -10.98 0.66 -14.82
CA ASP A 156 -11.10 1.24 -16.18
C ASP A 156 -10.21 0.56 -17.23
N THR A 157 -9.68 -0.62 -16.91
CA THR A 157 -8.78 -1.44 -17.73
C THR A 157 -7.37 -0.86 -17.93
N THR A 158 -7.04 0.24 -17.24
CA THR A 158 -5.74 0.90 -17.37
C THR A 158 -4.78 0.63 -16.22
N CYS A 159 -3.49 0.71 -16.56
CA CYS A 159 -2.40 0.90 -15.61
C CYS A 159 -1.82 2.30 -15.81
N THR A 160 -1.63 3.06 -14.72
CA THR A 160 -1.02 4.39 -14.76
C THR A 160 0.28 4.39 -13.98
N ILE A 161 1.35 4.90 -14.58
CA ILE A 161 2.66 5.06 -13.97
C ILE A 161 2.86 6.54 -13.63
N TRP A 162 3.18 6.80 -12.38
CA TRP A 162 3.33 8.12 -11.79
C TRP A 162 4.78 8.41 -11.48
N ASP A 163 5.23 9.64 -11.74
CA ASP A 163 6.42 10.21 -11.12
C ASP A 163 5.95 11.06 -9.92
N ILE A 164 6.17 10.54 -8.71
CA ILE A 164 5.64 11.15 -7.49
C ILE A 164 6.43 12.39 -7.05
N GLU A 165 7.70 12.51 -7.43
CA GLU A 165 8.51 13.69 -7.13
C GLU A 165 8.07 14.87 -7.99
N ARG A 166 7.73 14.59 -9.25
CA ARG A 166 7.27 15.62 -10.20
C ARG A 166 5.77 15.86 -10.13
N GLY A 167 5.01 14.97 -9.49
CA GLY A 167 3.55 15.09 -9.38
C GLY A 167 2.82 14.87 -10.71
N VAL A 168 3.38 14.05 -11.62
CA VAL A 168 2.85 13.89 -12.99
C VAL A 168 2.63 12.43 -13.37
N VAL A 169 1.70 12.21 -14.31
CA VAL A 169 1.57 10.95 -15.04
C VAL A 169 2.74 10.82 -16.02
N GLU A 170 3.55 9.79 -15.85
CA GLU A 170 4.63 9.47 -16.79
C GLU A 170 4.09 8.70 -18.00
N THR A 171 3.20 7.74 -17.75
CA THR A 171 2.51 7.00 -18.81
C THR A 171 1.19 6.43 -18.30
N GLN A 172 0.20 6.31 -19.18
CA GLN A 172 -1.00 5.52 -18.95
C GLN A 172 -1.11 4.52 -20.09
N LEU A 173 -1.47 3.28 -19.76
CA LEU A 173 -1.56 2.17 -20.69
C LEU A 173 -2.94 1.54 -20.55
N ILE A 174 -3.63 1.30 -21.66
CA ILE A 174 -4.75 0.35 -21.71
C ILE A 174 -4.12 -1.02 -21.58
N ALA A 175 -4.07 -1.54 -20.36
CA ALA A 175 -3.30 -2.74 -20.04
C ALA A 175 -4.06 -4.01 -20.45
N HIS A 176 -5.39 -3.99 -20.28
CA HIS A 176 -6.26 -5.14 -20.46
C HIS A 176 -7.60 -4.77 -21.13
N ASP A 177 -8.35 -5.77 -21.55
CA ASP A 177 -9.70 -5.62 -22.14
C ASP A 177 -10.82 -5.56 -21.09
N LYS A 178 -10.46 -5.79 -19.82
CA LYS A 178 -11.33 -5.76 -18.65
C LYS A 178 -10.59 -5.18 -17.44
N GLU A 179 -11.27 -5.11 -16.29
CA GLU A 179 -10.76 -4.57 -15.04
C GLU A 179 -9.38 -5.16 -14.70
N VAL A 180 -8.43 -4.30 -14.34
CA VAL A 180 -7.11 -4.73 -13.86
C VAL A 180 -7.20 -4.88 -12.35
N TYR A 181 -6.85 -6.04 -11.81
CA TYR A 181 -6.97 -6.31 -10.37
C TYR A 181 -5.69 -6.00 -9.60
N ASP A 182 -4.53 -6.18 -10.21
CA ASP A 182 -3.26 -5.91 -9.53
C ASP A 182 -2.16 -5.49 -10.51
N ILE A 183 -1.14 -4.84 -9.97
CA ILE A 183 0.10 -4.43 -10.63
C ILE A 183 1.27 -4.69 -9.68
N ALA A 184 2.38 -5.21 -10.22
CA ALA A 184 3.60 -5.44 -9.46
C ALA A 184 4.84 -5.09 -10.29
N TRP A 185 5.76 -4.33 -9.70
CA TRP A 185 7.06 -4.03 -10.31
C TRP A 185 8.01 -5.22 -10.19
N GLY A 186 8.76 -5.48 -11.25
CA GLY A 186 9.86 -6.45 -11.24
C GLY A 186 11.23 -5.79 -11.42
N GLU A 187 11.32 -4.79 -12.31
CA GLU A 187 12.54 -4.02 -12.56
C GLU A 187 12.24 -2.50 -12.64
N SER A 188 13.25 -1.66 -12.87
CA SER A 188 13.08 -0.19 -12.93
C SER A 188 12.10 0.28 -14.01
N ARG A 189 11.88 -0.56 -15.04
CA ARG A 189 11.02 -0.27 -16.19
C ARG A 189 10.10 -1.42 -16.57
N VAL A 190 10.06 -2.48 -15.78
CA VAL A 190 9.26 -3.67 -16.07
C VAL A 190 8.28 -3.93 -14.94
N PHE A 191 7.01 -4.06 -15.27
CA PHE A 191 5.95 -4.43 -14.33
C PHE A 191 5.03 -5.47 -14.95
N ALA A 192 4.33 -6.22 -14.10
CA ALA A 192 3.28 -7.14 -14.50
C ALA A 192 1.92 -6.66 -14.02
N SER A 193 0.84 -6.99 -14.74
CA SER A 193 -0.54 -6.79 -14.29
C SER A 193 -1.41 -8.00 -14.57
N VAL A 194 -2.49 -8.13 -13.81
CA VAL A 194 -3.46 -9.22 -13.89
C VAL A 194 -4.89 -8.68 -14.01
N SER A 195 -5.77 -9.36 -14.73
CA SER A 195 -7.10 -8.83 -15.07
C SER A 195 -8.23 -9.86 -15.01
N ALA A 196 -9.46 -9.33 -14.91
CA ALA A 196 -10.70 -10.06 -15.15
C ALA A 196 -10.82 -10.68 -16.55
N ASP A 197 -9.97 -10.28 -17.51
CA ASP A 197 -9.87 -10.93 -18.83
C ASP A 197 -9.22 -12.33 -18.76
N GLY A 198 -8.67 -12.71 -17.61
CA GLY A 198 -8.03 -14.00 -17.37
C GLY A 198 -6.55 -14.06 -17.76
N SER A 199 -5.95 -12.92 -18.11
CA SER A 199 -4.54 -12.84 -18.51
C SER A 199 -3.64 -12.21 -17.42
N VAL A 200 -2.36 -12.55 -17.52
CA VAL A 200 -1.24 -11.84 -16.89
C VAL A 200 -0.40 -11.26 -18.01
N ARG A 201 -0.04 -9.98 -17.92
CA ARG A 201 0.75 -9.30 -18.94
C ARG A 201 1.96 -8.63 -18.30
N ILE A 202 3.08 -8.62 -19.03
CA ILE A 202 4.32 -7.98 -18.63
C ILE A 202 4.55 -6.80 -19.57
N PHE A 203 4.85 -5.64 -19.01
CA PHE A 203 5.05 -4.40 -19.72
C PHE A 203 6.46 -3.91 -19.50
N ASP A 204 7.11 -3.47 -20.58
CA ASP A 204 8.39 -2.77 -20.54
C ASP A 204 8.18 -1.32 -20.98
N LEU A 205 8.45 -0.36 -20.11
CA LEU A 205 8.29 1.07 -20.38
C LEU A 205 9.20 1.61 -21.49
N ARG A 206 10.18 0.82 -21.94
CA ARG A 206 11.03 1.14 -23.11
C ARG A 206 10.34 0.81 -24.43
N ASP A 207 9.43 -0.15 -24.44
CA ASP A 207 8.73 -0.62 -25.64
C ASP A 207 7.24 -0.35 -25.53
N LYS A 208 6.86 0.88 -25.88
CA LYS A 208 5.47 1.35 -25.81
C LYS A 208 4.60 0.84 -26.96
N GLU A 209 5.19 0.34 -28.05
CA GLU A 209 4.48 -0.05 -29.28
C GLU A 209 3.84 -1.45 -29.16
N HIS A 210 4.42 -2.34 -28.32
CA HIS A 210 3.84 -3.65 -28.01
C HIS A 210 3.01 -3.67 -26.71
N SER A 211 2.86 -2.52 -26.05
CA SER A 211 2.27 -2.39 -24.72
C SER A 211 0.82 -1.90 -24.72
N THR A 212 0.19 -1.76 -25.89
CA THR A 212 -1.21 -1.35 -26.04
C THR A 212 -1.96 -2.35 -26.90
N ILE A 213 -3.21 -2.61 -26.52
CA ILE A 213 -4.18 -3.44 -27.26
C ILE A 213 -4.74 -2.65 -28.44
#